data_AF-A0A1I5BDT8-F1
#
_entry.id   AF-A0A1I5BDT8-F1
#
_cell.length_a   1.000
_cell.length_b   1.000
_cell.length_c   1.000
_cell.angle_alpha   90.00
_cell.angle_beta   90.00
_cell.angle_gamma   90.00
#
_symmetry.space_group_name_H-M   'P 1'
#
loop_
_entity.id
_entity.type
_entity.pdbx_description
1 polymer ?
#
loop_
_entity_poly.entity_id
_entity_poly.type
_entity_poly.pdbx_seq_one_letter_code
_entity_poly.pdbx_strand_id
1 'polypeptide(L)'
;MKNPEQINEIIEYGTKAPSGHNTQPWKFLVKENEIQIHPDFERELPIVDPDNHALFISLGCAAENMLLAAKHFGYECTVNVVTNDKNISFIKLLLNKTGSIEKDNLFDYINIRQSTRNLYINDKVSSSHIAALQESFNFKGIQILMFTTAEDIKKLEAFITECTIR
;
A
#
# COMPACT_ATOMS: atom_id res chain seq x y z
N MET A 1 3.62 28.31 3.29
CA MET A 1 2.47 27.55 3.82
C MET A 1 2.00 26.57 2.75
N LYS A 2 1.73 25.32 3.11
CA LYS A 2 1.20 24.31 2.18
C LYS A 2 -0.21 24.72 1.73
N ASN A 3 -0.58 24.43 0.49
CA ASN A 3 -1.94 24.67 0.03
C ASN A 3 -2.86 23.62 0.70
N PRO A 4 -3.84 24.02 1.54
CA PRO A 4 -4.74 23.08 2.21
C PRO A 4 -5.50 22.17 1.24
N GLU A 5 -5.82 22.67 0.04
CA GLU A 5 -6.49 21.90 -1.02
C GLU A 5 -5.63 20.71 -1.45
N GLN A 6 -4.33 20.95 -1.70
CA GLN A 6 -3.38 19.88 -2.09
C GLN A 6 -3.20 18.82 -1.00
N ILE A 7 -3.28 19.20 0.28
CA ILE A 7 -3.19 18.23 1.38
C ILE A 7 -4.40 17.31 1.39
N ASN A 8 -5.60 17.86 1.17
CA ASN A 8 -6.82 17.05 1.07
C ASN A 8 -6.77 16.11 -0.13
N GLU A 9 -6.27 16.59 -1.28
CA GLU A 9 -6.09 15.75 -2.47
C GLU A 9 -5.12 14.59 -2.20
N ILE A 10 -3.97 14.85 -1.56
CA ILE A 10 -3.01 13.80 -1.18
C ILE A 10 -3.70 12.74 -0.31
N ILE A 11 -4.49 13.16 0.68
CA ILE A 11 -5.25 12.25 1.55
C ILE A 11 -6.29 11.46 0.74
N GLU A 12 -7.01 12.11 -0.18
CA GLU A 12 -7.97 11.43 -1.06
C GLU A 12 -7.31 10.30 -1.87
N TYR A 13 -6.13 10.54 -2.44
CA TYR A 13 -5.36 9.48 -3.10
C TYR A 13 -4.95 8.36 -2.12
N GLY A 14 -4.58 8.72 -0.89
CA GLY A 14 -4.34 7.76 0.19
C GLY A 14 -5.54 6.84 0.44
N THR A 15 -6.76 7.39 0.47
CA THR A 15 -7.99 6.61 0.69
C THR A 15 -8.30 5.59 -0.39
N LYS A 16 -7.75 5.75 -1.60
CA LYS A 16 -7.90 4.79 -2.70
C LYS A 16 -7.06 3.53 -2.51
N ALA A 17 -6.18 3.47 -1.51
CA ALA A 17 -5.33 2.32 -1.23
C ALA A 17 -6.15 1.04 -0.97
N PRO A 18 -5.63 -0.15 -1.34
CA PRO A 18 -6.27 -1.40 -0.94
C PRO A 18 -6.19 -1.58 0.58
N SER A 19 -7.19 -2.24 1.15
CA SER A 19 -7.20 -2.65 2.55
C SER A 19 -7.93 -3.98 2.72
N GLY A 20 -7.61 -4.71 3.80
CA GLY A 20 -8.29 -5.96 4.15
C GLY A 20 -9.80 -5.76 4.23
N HIS A 21 -10.57 -6.55 3.48
CA HIS A 21 -12.04 -6.40 3.35
C HIS A 21 -12.53 -4.98 3.02
N ASN A 22 -11.66 -4.13 2.43
CA ASN A 22 -11.93 -2.72 2.17
C ASN A 22 -12.32 -1.91 3.44
N THR A 23 -11.84 -2.32 4.61
CA THR A 23 -12.14 -1.70 5.91
C THR A 23 -11.64 -0.27 6.02
N GLN A 24 -10.59 0.08 5.28
CA GLN A 24 -9.92 1.39 5.29
C GLN A 24 -9.51 1.79 6.73
N PRO A 25 -8.63 1.03 7.39
CA PRO A 25 -8.42 1.11 8.84
C PRO A 25 -7.41 2.21 9.23
N TRP A 26 -7.56 3.40 8.67
CA TRP A 26 -6.64 4.53 8.87
C TRP A 26 -7.36 5.78 9.34
N LYS A 27 -6.70 6.53 10.22
CA LYS A 27 -7.08 7.88 10.66
C LYS A 27 -5.95 8.85 10.30
N PHE A 28 -6.27 9.89 9.52
CA PHE A 28 -5.29 10.89 9.11
C PHE A 28 -5.26 12.08 10.08
N LEU A 29 -4.08 12.42 10.60
CA LEU A 29 -3.87 13.64 11.36
C LEU A 29 -2.96 14.59 10.56
N VAL A 30 -3.51 15.73 10.15
CA VAL A 30 -2.77 16.78 9.45
C VAL A 30 -2.14 17.72 10.47
N LYS A 31 -0.85 17.99 10.29
CA LYS A 31 -0.13 19.07 10.98
C LYS A 31 0.52 19.99 9.96
N GLU A 32 1.12 21.07 10.45
CA GLU A 32 1.72 22.13 9.61
C GLU A 32 2.66 21.56 8.52
N ASN A 33 3.55 20.64 8.89
CA ASN A 33 4.56 20.08 7.98
C ASN A 33 4.46 18.56 7.76
N GLU A 34 3.47 17.88 8.33
CA GLU A 34 3.33 16.42 8.21
C GLU A 34 1.88 15.97 8.09
N ILE A 35 1.70 14.80 7.47
CA ILE A 35 0.48 14.00 7.61
C ILE A 35 0.86 12.73 8.37
N GLN A 36 0.10 12.40 9.40
CA GLN A 36 0.27 11.16 10.14
C GLN A 36 -0.86 10.19 9.77
N ILE A 37 -0.53 8.91 9.61
CA ILE A 37 -1.46 7.83 9.31
C ILE A 37 -1.49 6.91 10.54
N HIS A 38 -2.54 7.04 11.34
CA HIS A 38 -2.76 6.25 12.55
C HIS A 38 -3.62 5.03 12.26
N PRO A 39 -3.38 3.89 12.93
CA PRO A 39 -4.26 2.73 12.83
C PRO A 39 -5.63 3.05 13.45
N ASP A 40 -6.70 2.62 12.79
CA ASP A 40 -8.06 2.65 13.32
C ASP A 40 -8.47 1.26 13.80
N PHE A 41 -8.21 0.97 15.08
CA PHE A 41 -8.57 -0.31 15.70
C PHE A 41 -10.08 -0.56 15.79
N GLU A 42 -10.95 0.44 15.58
CA GLU A 42 -12.40 0.22 15.45
C GLU A 42 -12.76 -0.50 14.14
N ARG A 43 -11.81 -0.56 13.20
CA ARG A 43 -11.93 -1.20 11.88
C ARG A 43 -11.05 -2.45 11.75
N GLU A 44 -10.55 -2.97 12.87
CA GLU A 44 -9.74 -4.19 12.87
C GLU A 44 -10.57 -5.43 12.49
N LEU A 45 -9.88 -6.51 12.13
CA LEU A 45 -10.48 -7.75 11.67
C LEU A 45 -10.02 -8.91 12.55
N PRO A 46 -10.50 -9.01 13.81
CA PRO A 46 -9.86 -9.84 14.83
C PRO A 46 -9.90 -11.34 14.53
N ILE A 47 -10.79 -11.79 13.66
CA ILE A 47 -10.90 -13.21 13.24
C ILE A 47 -9.89 -13.55 12.14
N VAL A 48 -9.75 -12.69 11.14
CA VAL A 48 -8.93 -12.95 9.93
C VAL A 48 -7.56 -12.27 9.96
N ASP A 49 -7.37 -11.32 10.86
CA ASP A 49 -6.15 -10.54 11.10
C ASP A 49 -5.91 -10.35 12.61
N PRO A 50 -5.75 -11.43 13.39
CA PRO A 50 -5.71 -11.39 14.85
C PRO A 50 -4.50 -10.64 15.43
N ASP A 51 -3.44 -10.46 14.64
CA ASP A 51 -2.23 -9.72 14.99
C ASP A 51 -2.16 -8.33 14.35
N ASN A 52 -3.24 -7.89 13.67
CA ASN A 52 -3.34 -6.60 12.98
C ASN A 52 -2.29 -6.40 11.87
N HIS A 53 -1.71 -7.48 11.35
CA HIS A 53 -0.69 -7.41 10.30
C HIS A 53 -1.25 -6.82 9.00
N ALA A 54 -2.42 -7.27 8.54
CA ALA A 54 -3.07 -6.75 7.34
C ALA A 54 -3.55 -5.30 7.53
N LEU A 55 -3.94 -4.92 8.75
CA LEU A 55 -4.21 -3.53 9.12
C LEU A 55 -2.99 -2.66 8.87
N PHE A 56 -1.81 -3.02 9.38
CA PHE A 56 -0.59 -2.22 9.17
C PHE A 56 -0.09 -2.24 7.71
N ILE A 57 -0.27 -3.35 6.99
CA ILE A 57 -0.04 -3.37 5.53
C ILE A 57 -0.93 -2.33 4.83
N SER A 58 -2.21 -2.24 5.22
CA SER A 58 -3.15 -1.28 4.64
C SER A 58 -2.69 0.17 4.86
N LEU A 59 -2.15 0.49 6.04
CA LEU A 59 -1.53 1.81 6.32
C LEU A 59 -0.33 2.09 5.39
N GLY A 60 0.52 1.10 5.16
CA GLY A 60 1.65 1.20 4.23
C GLY A 60 1.19 1.46 2.79
N CYS A 61 0.13 0.79 2.35
CA CYS A 61 -0.47 1.04 1.03
C CYS A 61 -1.04 2.47 0.91
N ALA A 62 -1.71 2.98 1.95
CA ALA A 62 -2.17 4.37 2.00
C ALA A 62 -1.00 5.35 1.93
N ALA A 63 0.08 5.08 2.67
CA ALA A 63 1.30 5.88 2.64
C ALA A 63 1.89 5.95 1.22
N GLU A 64 2.05 4.82 0.52
CA GLU A 64 2.62 4.78 -0.83
C GLU A 64 1.78 5.59 -1.83
N ASN A 65 0.46 5.43 -1.80
CA ASN A 65 -0.45 6.25 -2.61
C ASN A 65 -0.28 7.76 -2.33
N MET A 66 -0.15 8.14 -1.06
CA MET A 66 0.08 9.53 -0.66
C MET A 66 1.45 10.05 -1.10
N LEU A 67 2.49 9.21 -1.14
CA LEU A 67 3.81 9.58 -1.65
C LEU A 67 3.78 9.88 -3.15
N LEU A 68 3.12 9.03 -3.92
CA LEU A 68 2.90 9.24 -5.36
C LEU A 68 2.13 10.55 -5.62
N ALA A 69 1.06 10.79 -4.85
CA ALA A 69 0.28 12.01 -4.94
C ALA A 69 1.08 13.25 -4.52
N ALA A 70 1.84 13.17 -3.43
CA ALA A 70 2.67 14.27 -2.96
C ALA A 70 3.72 14.67 -4.01
N LYS A 71 4.40 13.69 -4.63
CA LYS A 71 5.33 13.95 -5.76
C LYS A 71 4.61 14.63 -6.92
N HIS A 72 3.41 14.17 -7.28
CA HIS A 72 2.59 14.78 -8.35
C HIS A 72 2.32 16.27 -8.09
N PHE A 73 2.08 16.65 -6.84
CA PHE A 73 1.82 18.03 -6.42
C PHE A 73 3.08 18.85 -6.08
N GLY A 74 4.29 18.31 -6.32
CA GLY A 74 5.56 19.00 -6.10
C GLY A 74 6.02 18.99 -4.64
N TYR A 75 5.68 17.95 -3.88
CA TYR A 75 6.21 17.71 -2.53
C TYR A 75 7.15 16.51 -2.50
N GLU A 76 8.35 16.72 -1.99
CA GLU A 76 9.23 15.63 -1.58
C GLU A 76 8.79 15.16 -0.20
N CYS A 77 8.73 13.84 0.00
CA CYS A 77 8.22 13.26 1.24
C CYS A 77 9.25 12.38 1.93
N THR A 78 9.45 12.60 3.23
CA THR A 78 10.21 11.69 4.09
C THR A 78 9.24 10.87 4.93
N VAL A 79 9.39 9.53 4.86
CA VAL A 79 8.55 8.57 5.59
C VAL A 79 9.26 8.13 6.86
N ASN A 80 8.57 8.14 7.98
CA ASN A 80 9.05 7.56 9.23
C ASN A 80 7.95 6.74 9.90
N VAL A 81 8.31 5.57 10.42
CA VAL A 81 7.43 4.82 11.34
C VAL A 81 7.77 5.26 12.76
N VAL A 82 6.76 5.67 13.52
CA VAL A 82 6.92 6.16 14.89
C VAL A 82 6.02 5.36 15.81
N THR A 83 6.56 4.91 16.93
CA THR A 83 5.80 4.28 18.01
C THR A 83 5.62 5.28 19.14
N ASN A 84 4.38 5.46 19.60
CA ASN A 84 4.08 6.33 20.73
C ASN A 84 4.27 5.63 22.10
N ASP A 85 4.08 6.37 23.18
CA ASP A 85 4.22 5.86 24.56
C ASP A 85 3.22 4.74 24.91
N LYS A 86 2.16 4.57 24.10
CA LYS A 86 1.18 3.49 24.24
C LYS A 86 1.54 2.25 23.39
N ASN A 87 2.76 2.20 22.86
CA ASN A 87 3.25 1.14 21.98
C ASN A 87 2.44 0.99 20.67
N ILE A 88 1.80 2.06 20.21
CA ILE A 88 1.08 2.09 18.93
C ILE A 88 1.97 2.73 17.87
N SER A 89 2.23 1.99 16.81
CA SER A 89 2.98 2.47 15.64
C SER A 89 2.08 3.18 14.65
N PHE A 90 2.57 4.26 14.05
CA PHE A 90 1.90 5.02 13.01
C PHE A 90 2.93 5.58 12.02
N ILE A 91 2.47 5.95 10.82
CA ILE A 91 3.35 6.46 9.76
C ILE A 91 3.31 7.99 9.78
N LYS A 92 4.47 8.64 9.72
CA LYS A 92 4.62 10.09 9.52
C LYS A 92 5.16 10.36 8.13
N LEU A 93 4.45 11.21 7.39
CA LEU A 93 4.86 11.73 6.10
C LEU A 93 5.21 13.22 6.27
N LEU A 94 6.50 13.54 6.27
CA LEU A 94 6.97 14.93 6.26
C LEU A 94 6.99 15.43 4.82
N LEU A 95 6.21 16.47 4.50
CA LEU A 95 6.13 17.00 3.14
C LEU A 95 6.91 18.32 3.03
N ASN A 96 7.89 18.34 2.12
CA ASN A 96 8.72 19.48 1.80
C ASN A 96 8.41 19.94 0.38
N LYS A 97 7.99 21.19 0.20
CA LYS A 97 7.65 21.70 -1.13
C LYS A 97 8.92 21.97 -1.91
N THR A 98 9.06 21.34 -3.07
CA THR A 98 10.22 21.49 -3.95
C THR A 98 9.74 21.76 -5.38
N GLY A 99 10.31 22.77 -6.03
CA GLY A 99 9.79 23.29 -7.31
C GLY A 99 9.97 22.38 -8.54
N SER A 100 10.80 21.34 -8.45
CA SER A 100 11.03 20.40 -9.54
C SER A 100 11.17 18.99 -8.98
N ILE A 101 10.09 18.22 -9.05
CA ILE A 101 10.11 16.78 -8.77
C ILE A 101 9.70 16.07 -10.05
N GLU A 102 10.46 15.06 -10.43
CA GLU A 102 10.05 14.14 -11.48
C GLU A 102 8.78 13.41 -11.03
N LYS A 103 7.70 13.57 -11.80
CA LYS A 103 6.43 12.90 -11.49
C LYS A 103 6.60 11.40 -11.66
N ASP A 104 6.04 10.65 -10.73
CA ASP A 104 6.04 9.20 -10.79
C ASP A 104 4.93 8.71 -11.73
N ASN A 105 5.29 7.91 -12.73
CA ASN A 105 4.35 7.38 -13.72
C ASN A 105 3.27 6.48 -13.08
N LEU A 106 3.49 5.98 -11.86
CA LEU A 106 2.51 5.15 -11.14
C LEU A 106 1.32 5.96 -10.59
N PHE A 107 1.42 7.28 -10.49
CA PHE A 107 0.34 8.11 -9.95
C PHE A 107 -0.98 7.93 -10.69
N ASP A 108 -0.95 7.93 -12.03
CA ASP A 108 -2.15 7.80 -12.85
C ASP A 108 -2.83 6.42 -12.68
N TYR A 109 -2.08 5.41 -12.23
CA TYR A 109 -2.61 4.07 -11.99
C TYR A 109 -3.40 3.94 -10.68
N ILE A 110 -3.30 4.92 -9.75
CA ILE A 110 -4.07 4.88 -8.49
C ILE A 110 -5.58 4.85 -8.75
N ASN A 111 -6.05 5.61 -9.75
CA ASN A 111 -7.48 5.74 -10.06
C ASN A 111 -8.06 4.55 -10.84
N ILE A 112 -7.21 3.76 -11.52
CA ILE A 112 -7.66 2.65 -12.38
C ILE A 112 -7.33 1.27 -11.80
N ARG A 113 -6.49 1.19 -10.77
CA ARG A 113 -6.22 -0.04 -10.04
C ARG A 113 -7.52 -0.60 -9.45
N GLN A 114 -7.67 -1.92 -9.55
CA GLN A 114 -8.76 -2.66 -8.94
C GLN A 114 -8.30 -4.05 -8.49
N SER A 115 -8.96 -4.62 -7.49
CA SER A 115 -8.80 -6.03 -7.12
C SER A 115 -9.75 -6.88 -7.96
N THR A 116 -9.22 -7.48 -9.02
CA THR A 116 -9.99 -8.37 -9.90
C THR A 116 -10.06 -9.78 -9.32
N ARG A 117 -11.27 -10.37 -9.30
CA ARG A 117 -11.51 -11.78 -8.90
C ARG A 117 -12.20 -12.59 -10.00
N ASN A 118 -12.10 -12.11 -11.23
CA ASN A 118 -12.66 -12.76 -12.41
C ASN A 118 -11.75 -13.91 -12.88
N LEU A 119 -12.29 -14.77 -13.75
CA LEU A 119 -11.49 -15.76 -14.46
C LEU A 119 -10.41 -15.06 -15.27
N TYR A 120 -9.17 -15.48 -15.07
CA TYR A 120 -8.03 -15.04 -15.87
C TYR A 120 -7.89 -15.93 -17.10
N ILE A 121 -7.40 -15.36 -18.21
CA ILE A 121 -7.00 -16.15 -19.37
C ILE A 121 -5.80 -17.03 -19.00
N ASN A 122 -5.75 -18.24 -19.55
CA ASN A 122 -4.70 -19.22 -19.23
C ASN A 122 -3.41 -19.00 -20.07
N ASP A 123 -3.23 -17.79 -20.58
CA ASP A 123 -2.05 -17.42 -21.35
C ASP A 123 -0.86 -17.23 -20.44
N LYS A 124 0.30 -17.74 -20.86
CA LYS A 124 1.54 -17.52 -20.10
C LYS A 124 1.93 -16.05 -20.19
N VAL A 125 2.21 -15.46 -19.04
CA VAL A 125 2.88 -14.15 -18.98
C VAL A 125 4.28 -14.31 -19.58
N SER A 126 4.70 -13.35 -20.41
CA SER A 126 6.02 -13.40 -21.03
C SER A 126 7.13 -13.42 -19.97
N SER A 127 8.21 -14.14 -20.26
CA SER A 127 9.38 -14.19 -19.38
C SER A 127 10.00 -12.80 -19.16
N SER A 128 9.92 -11.91 -20.16
CA SER A 128 10.40 -10.54 -20.04
C SER A 128 9.58 -9.71 -19.04
N HIS A 129 8.25 -9.87 -18.99
CA HIS A 129 7.42 -9.18 -18.00
C HIS A 129 7.66 -9.73 -16.59
N ILE A 130 7.83 -11.05 -16.46
CA ILE A 130 8.17 -11.68 -15.16
C ILE A 130 9.52 -11.14 -14.67
N ALA A 131 10.54 -11.09 -15.53
CA ALA A 131 11.85 -10.56 -15.17
C ALA A 131 11.77 -9.08 -14.77
N ALA A 132 11.06 -8.25 -15.55
CA ALA A 132 10.86 -6.83 -15.22
C ALA A 132 10.18 -6.63 -13.86
N LEU A 133 9.18 -7.46 -13.51
CA LEU A 133 8.54 -7.43 -12.19
C LEU A 133 9.53 -7.79 -11.08
N GLN A 134 10.33 -8.83 -11.27
CA GLN A 134 11.34 -9.24 -10.27
C GLN A 134 12.41 -8.15 -10.08
N GLU A 135 12.89 -7.55 -11.17
CA GLU A 135 13.90 -6.50 -11.15
C GLU A 135 13.38 -5.18 -10.58
N SER A 136 12.07 -4.91 -10.69
CA SER A 136 11.43 -3.72 -10.09
C SER A 136 11.43 -3.74 -8.56
N PHE A 137 11.80 -4.87 -7.94
CA PHE A 137 11.69 -5.09 -6.51
C PHE A 137 13.04 -5.23 -5.83
N ASN A 138 13.41 -4.24 -5.01
CA ASN A 138 14.61 -4.28 -4.18
C ASN A 138 14.37 -3.64 -2.82
N PHE A 139 13.44 -4.20 -2.05
CA PHE A 139 13.12 -3.72 -0.70
C PHE A 139 13.81 -4.57 0.36
N LYS A 140 14.60 -3.92 1.22
CA LYS A 140 15.29 -4.57 2.32
C LYS A 140 14.28 -5.29 3.23
N GLY A 141 14.50 -6.59 3.47
CA GLY A 141 13.67 -7.39 4.38
C GLY A 141 12.38 -7.94 3.75
N ILE A 142 12.15 -7.72 2.46
CA ILE A 142 11.02 -8.31 1.72
C ILE A 142 11.59 -9.12 0.55
N GLN A 143 10.94 -10.22 0.22
CA GLN A 143 11.31 -11.09 -0.89
C GLN A 143 10.09 -11.38 -1.76
N ILE A 144 10.28 -11.40 -3.09
CA ILE A 144 9.27 -11.88 -4.03
C ILE A 144 9.55 -13.35 -4.32
N LEU A 145 8.54 -14.19 -4.09
CA LEU A 145 8.51 -15.58 -4.52
C LEU A 145 7.52 -15.73 -5.68
N MET A 146 7.99 -16.25 -6.81
CA MET A 146 7.19 -16.38 -8.04
C MET A 146 6.78 -17.84 -8.25
N PHE A 147 5.48 -18.09 -8.39
CA PHE A 147 4.89 -19.39 -8.70
C PHE A 147 4.27 -19.33 -10.09
N THR A 148 5.04 -19.66 -11.13
CA THR A 148 4.65 -19.41 -12.53
C THR A 148 4.39 -20.69 -13.34
N THR A 149 4.65 -21.86 -12.75
CA THR A 149 4.41 -23.15 -13.37
C THR A 149 3.22 -23.88 -12.74
N ALA A 150 2.62 -24.82 -13.46
CA ALA A 150 1.54 -25.64 -12.92
C ALA A 150 1.98 -26.46 -11.69
N GLU A 151 3.24 -26.92 -11.67
CA GLU A 151 3.80 -27.64 -10.53
C GLU A 151 3.96 -26.73 -9.30
N ASP A 152 4.29 -25.46 -9.50
CA ASP A 152 4.35 -24.47 -8.41
C ASP A 152 2.97 -24.19 -7.83
N ILE A 153 1.96 -24.02 -8.69
CA ILE A 153 0.57 -23.81 -8.24
C ILE A 153 0.05 -25.03 -7.47
N LYS A 154 0.37 -26.24 -7.93
CA LYS A 154 -0.02 -27.49 -7.24
C LYS A 154 0.50 -27.56 -5.80
N LYS A 155 1.70 -27.03 -5.53
CA LYS A 155 2.25 -26.94 -4.16
C LYS A 155 1.41 -26.02 -3.25
N LEU A 156 0.68 -25.06 -3.82
CA LEU A 156 -0.16 -24.10 -3.08
C LEU A 156 -1.56 -24.64 -2.76
N GLU A 157 -2.04 -25.67 -3.47
CA GLU A 157 -3.43 -26.19 -3.36
C GLU A 157 -3.80 -26.59 -1.93
N ALA A 158 -2.90 -27.27 -1.22
CA ALA A 158 -3.14 -27.71 0.16
C ALA A 158 -3.38 -26.51 1.10
N PHE A 159 -2.56 -25.46 0.98
CA PHE A 159 -2.67 -24.26 1.80
C PHE A 159 -3.94 -23.45 1.48
N ILE A 160 -4.30 -23.34 0.19
CA ILE A 160 -5.53 -22.64 -0.23
C ILE A 160 -6.77 -23.37 0.32
N THR A 161 -6.77 -24.71 0.24
CA THR A 161 -7.89 -25.53 0.72
C THR A 161 -8.06 -25.41 2.23
N GLU A 162 -6.96 -25.48 2.99
CA GLU A 162 -6.98 -25.31 4.45
C GLU A 162 -7.59 -23.97 4.88
N CYS A 163 -7.23 -22.88 4.19
CA CYS A 163 -7.76 -21.54 4.46
C CYS A 163 -9.26 -21.38 4.17
N THR A 164 -9.89 -22.32 3.44
CA THR A 164 -11.30 -22.23 3.03
C THR A 164 -12.24 -23.05 3.94
N ILE A 165 -11.69 -23.95 4.77
CA ILE A 165 -12.47 -24.94 5.54
C ILE A 165 -12.75 -24.51 7.00
N ARG A 166 -12.38 -23.29 7.40
CA ARG A 166 -12.60 -22.81 8.78
C ARG A 166 -14.02 -22.32 9.06
#